data_AF-E8LHR2-F1
#
_entry.id   AF-E8LHR2-F1
#
_cell.length_a   1.000
_cell.length_b   1.000
_cell.length_c   1.000
_cell.angle_alpha   90.00
_cell.angle_beta   90.00
_cell.angle_gamma   90.00
#
_symmetry.space_group_name_H-M   'P 1'
#
loop_
_entity.id
_entity.type
_entity.pdbx_description
1 polymer ?
#
loop_
_entity_poly.entity_id
_entity_poly.type
_entity_poly.pdbx_seq_one_letter_code
_entity_poly.pdbx_strand_id
1 'polypeptide(L)'
;MGQDTLRGFNTQLQEVDDRYSWINDMIKARQDLVLMYMKLLNLTPKGSTDITECYPSYEEVTSFCEHLIDYLSHGHFDLYPKIIELIENASGRSLSIAHRVLPRIEKTTEFLMRFSDLYAEDLNEKKMQSLKRDLEQVGKCLEQRFKNEDRLIIGLRLVHSIMKSN
;
A
#
# COMPACT_ATOMS: atom_id res chain seq x y z
N MET A 1 -2.15 23.10 7.64
CA MET A 1 -2.02 22.42 6.34
C MET A 1 -2.62 21.04 6.50
N GLY A 2 -3.80 20.80 5.93
CA GLY A 2 -4.46 19.50 6.02
C GLY A 2 -3.60 18.46 5.35
N GLN A 3 -3.30 17.37 6.06
CA GLN A 3 -2.68 16.20 5.44
C GLN A 3 -3.74 15.62 4.49
N ASP A 4 -3.45 15.57 3.20
CA ASP A 4 -4.28 14.87 2.21
C ASP A 4 -4.24 13.37 2.54
N THR A 5 -5.12 12.98 3.46
CA THR A 5 -5.24 11.64 3.99
C THR A 5 -6.49 11.04 3.38
N LEU A 6 -6.34 10.16 2.38
CA LEU A 6 -7.49 9.45 1.85
C LEU A 6 -7.92 8.41 2.91
N ARG A 7 -8.92 8.73 3.72
CA ARG A 7 -9.50 7.85 4.77
C ARG A 7 -8.48 7.30 5.78
N GLY A 8 -7.43 8.05 6.10
CA GLY A 8 -6.38 7.62 7.04
C GLY A 8 -5.20 6.88 6.40
N PHE A 9 -5.22 6.65 5.09
CA PHE A 9 -4.04 6.23 4.34
C PHE A 9 -3.13 7.43 4.06
N ASN A 10 -1.85 7.29 4.39
CA ASN A 10 -0.84 8.28 4.03
C ASN A 10 -0.50 8.15 2.53
N THR A 11 -1.00 9.09 1.75
CA THR A 11 -0.83 9.15 0.29
C THR A 11 -0.03 10.38 -0.14
N GLN A 12 0.62 11.07 0.79
CA GLN A 12 1.32 12.31 0.47
C GLN A 12 2.62 12.01 -0.29
N LEU A 13 2.81 12.66 -1.44
CA LEU A 13 4.09 12.62 -2.16
C LEU A 13 5.20 13.24 -1.32
N GLN A 14 6.40 12.72 -1.51
CA GLN A 14 7.54 13.02 -0.68
C GLN A 14 8.51 13.91 -1.46
N GLU A 15 9.00 14.97 -0.84
CA GLU A 15 10.18 15.66 -1.36
C GLU A 15 11.37 14.72 -1.18
N VAL A 16 11.90 14.28 -2.30
CA VAL A 16 13.01 13.33 -2.42
C VAL A 16 13.90 13.79 -3.57
N ASP A 17 15.19 13.53 -3.45
CA ASP A 17 16.17 13.75 -4.51
C ASP A 17 15.81 12.89 -5.75
N ASP A 18 16.18 13.32 -6.95
CA ASP A 18 15.84 12.63 -8.22
C ASP A 18 16.27 11.15 -8.21
N ARG A 19 17.37 10.85 -7.52
CA ARG A 19 17.87 9.47 -7.34
C ARG A 19 16.95 8.56 -6.51
N TYR A 20 15.99 9.14 -5.81
CA TYR A 20 14.98 8.46 -4.99
C TYR A 20 13.56 8.67 -5.56
N SER A 21 13.44 9.06 -6.83
CA SER A 21 12.17 9.25 -7.54
C SER A 21 11.24 8.03 -7.46
N TRP A 22 11.81 6.83 -7.42
CA TRP A 22 11.10 5.56 -7.22
C TRP A 22 10.26 5.49 -5.93
N ILE A 23 10.58 6.29 -4.89
CA ILE A 23 9.74 6.41 -3.68
C ILE A 23 8.39 7.06 -4.04
N ASN A 24 8.41 8.10 -4.88
CA ASN A 24 7.20 8.77 -5.31
C ASN A 24 6.41 7.90 -6.29
N ASP A 25 7.06 7.08 -7.11
CA ASP A 25 6.36 6.13 -7.96
C ASP A 25 5.62 5.07 -7.15
N MET A 26 6.22 4.58 -6.07
CA MET A 26 5.54 3.71 -5.12
C MET A 26 4.34 4.40 -4.43
N ILE A 27 4.45 5.67 -4.06
CA ILE A 27 3.34 6.42 -3.46
C ILE A 27 2.22 6.65 -4.47
N LYS A 28 2.53 6.88 -5.75
CA LYS A 28 1.51 6.94 -6.82
C LYS A 28 0.81 5.60 -6.97
N ALA A 29 1.54 4.49 -7.03
CA ALA A 29 0.95 3.15 -7.08
C ALA A 29 0.05 2.87 -5.85
N ARG A 30 0.46 3.36 -4.66
CA ARG A 30 -0.37 3.32 -3.45
C ARG A 30 -1.65 4.15 -3.61
N GLN A 31 -1.56 5.36 -4.16
CA GLN A 31 -2.73 6.22 -4.43
C GLN A 31 -3.72 5.52 -5.34
N ASP A 32 -3.26 4.94 -6.44
CA ASP A 32 -4.10 4.23 -7.40
C ASP A 32 -4.80 3.03 -6.73
N LEU A 33 -4.05 2.22 -5.98
CA LEU A 33 -4.60 1.09 -5.23
C LEU A 33 -5.68 1.54 -4.23
N VAL A 34 -5.45 2.65 -3.53
CA VAL A 34 -6.40 3.19 -2.56
C VAL A 34 -7.66 3.74 -3.26
N LEU A 35 -7.52 4.38 -4.42
CA LEU A 35 -8.67 4.85 -5.22
C LEU A 35 -9.53 3.67 -5.69
N MET A 36 -8.91 2.60 -6.19
CA MET A 36 -9.61 1.38 -6.57
C MET A 36 -10.32 0.74 -5.38
N TYR A 37 -9.66 0.67 -4.22
CA TYR A 37 -10.26 0.19 -2.98
C TYR A 37 -11.50 1.00 -2.58
N MET A 38 -11.44 2.34 -2.67
CA MET A 38 -12.58 3.19 -2.34
C MET A 38 -13.74 3.03 -3.31
N LYS A 39 -13.43 2.85 -4.60
CA LYS A 39 -14.42 2.55 -5.63
C LYS A 39 -15.18 1.28 -5.29
N LEU A 40 -14.48 0.21 -4.89
CA LEU A 40 -15.10 -1.06 -4.50
C LEU A 40 -15.99 -0.98 -3.26
N LEU A 41 -15.73 -0.03 -2.35
CA LEU A 41 -16.58 0.21 -1.19
C LEU A 41 -17.83 1.03 -1.51
N ASN A 42 -18.01 1.47 -2.76
CA ASN A 42 -19.07 2.40 -3.18
C ASN A 42 -19.10 3.68 -2.35
N LEU A 43 -17.94 4.10 -1.86
CA LEU A 43 -17.83 5.37 -1.15
C LEU A 43 -17.77 6.48 -2.20
N THR A 44 -18.90 7.15 -2.41
CA THR A 44 -18.93 8.39 -3.16
C THR A 44 -18.22 9.50 -2.37
N PRO A 45 -17.50 10.43 -3.04
CA PRO A 45 -17.00 11.63 -2.39
C PRO A 45 -18.16 12.36 -1.68
N LYS A 46 -17.90 12.89 -0.47
CA LYS A 46 -18.92 13.60 0.34
C LYS A 46 -19.69 14.61 -0.54
N GLY A 47 -20.99 14.36 -0.77
CA GLY A 47 -21.89 15.34 -1.39
C GLY A 47 -22.90 14.82 -2.43
N SER A 48 -22.86 13.55 -2.85
CA SER A 48 -23.86 13.01 -3.79
C SER A 48 -25.04 12.35 -3.05
N THR A 49 -26.26 12.77 -3.42
CA THR A 49 -27.55 12.31 -2.84
C THR A 49 -28.14 11.07 -3.51
N ASP A 50 -27.47 10.48 -4.51
CA ASP A 50 -27.92 9.25 -5.15
C ASP A 50 -27.42 8.02 -4.36
N ILE A 51 -28.32 7.50 -3.52
CA ILE A 51 -28.21 6.20 -2.85
C ILE A 51 -28.78 5.11 -3.77
N THR A 52 -28.11 4.86 -4.88
CA THR A 52 -28.18 3.57 -5.55
C THR A 52 -27.02 2.75 -5.03
N GLU A 53 -27.29 1.67 -4.28
CA GLU A 53 -26.27 0.65 -3.98
C GLU A 53 -25.78 0.06 -5.30
N CYS A 54 -24.76 0.66 -5.90
CA CYS A 54 -24.06 0.05 -7.01
C CYS A 54 -23.23 -1.09 -6.40
N TYR A 55 -23.47 -2.35 -6.73
CA TYR A 55 -22.54 -3.41 -6.31
C TYR A 55 -21.32 -3.37 -7.22
N PRO A 56 -20.08 -3.54 -6.70
CA PRO A 56 -18.91 -3.56 -7.57
C PRO A 56 -19.05 -4.69 -8.59
N SER A 57 -18.66 -4.44 -9.84
CA SER A 57 -18.67 -5.46 -10.86
C SER A 57 -17.55 -6.49 -10.61
N TYR A 58 -17.67 -7.68 -11.19
CA TYR A 58 -16.63 -8.70 -11.06
C TYR A 58 -15.30 -8.22 -11.65
N GLU A 59 -15.36 -7.50 -12.78
CA GLU A 59 -14.19 -6.90 -13.43
C GLU A 59 -13.48 -5.88 -12.54
N GLU A 60 -14.23 -5.06 -11.79
CA GLU A 60 -13.64 -4.10 -10.86
C GLU A 60 -12.92 -4.80 -9.69
N VAL A 61 -13.48 -5.91 -9.20
CA VAL A 61 -12.87 -6.70 -8.13
C VAL A 61 -11.60 -7.40 -8.62
N THR A 62 -11.65 -8.04 -9.79
CA THR A 62 -10.49 -8.68 -10.42
C THR A 62 -9.38 -7.66 -10.66
N SER A 63 -9.72 -6.50 -11.26
CA SER A 63 -8.75 -5.44 -11.53
C SER A 63 -8.07 -4.93 -10.25
N PHE A 64 -8.81 -4.77 -9.16
CA PHE A 64 -8.22 -4.42 -7.86
C PHE A 64 -7.26 -5.51 -7.35
N CYS A 65 -7.61 -6.79 -7.51
CA CYS A 65 -6.74 -7.89 -7.10
C CYS A 65 -5.42 -7.92 -7.89
N GLU A 66 -5.48 -7.68 -9.19
CA GLU A 66 -4.30 -7.57 -10.06
C GLU A 66 -3.39 -6.42 -9.61
N HIS A 67 -3.95 -5.22 -9.43
CA HIS A 67 -3.19 -4.05 -8.95
C HIS A 67 -2.62 -4.27 -7.55
N LEU A 68 -3.34 -4.98 -6.68
CA LEU A 68 -2.86 -5.33 -5.36
C LEU A 68 -1.64 -6.26 -5.44
N ILE A 69 -1.67 -7.27 -6.30
CA ILE A 69 -0.56 -8.20 -6.54
C ILE A 69 0.65 -7.44 -7.12
N ASP A 70 0.44 -6.55 -8.09
CA ASP A 70 1.51 -5.75 -8.67
C ASP A 70 2.17 -4.85 -7.61
N TYR A 71 1.37 -4.17 -6.78
CA TYR A 71 1.85 -3.33 -5.70
C TYR A 71 2.58 -4.13 -4.59
N LEU A 72 2.14 -5.36 -4.30
CA LEU A 72 2.85 -6.27 -3.40
C LEU A 72 4.20 -6.69 -3.99
N SER A 73 4.21 -7.08 -5.25
CA SER A 73 5.39 -7.57 -5.97
C SER A 73 6.45 -6.49 -6.14
N HIS A 74 6.04 -5.28 -6.54
CA HIS A 74 6.95 -4.13 -6.67
C HIS A 74 7.63 -3.79 -5.32
N GLY A 75 6.89 -3.89 -4.22
CA GLY A 75 7.44 -3.73 -2.87
C GLY A 75 8.57 -4.72 -2.59
N HIS A 76 8.26 -6.02 -2.71
CA HIS A 76 9.17 -7.11 -2.33
C HIS A 76 10.38 -7.26 -3.24
N PHE A 77 10.20 -7.08 -4.54
CA PHE A 77 11.25 -7.38 -5.52
C PHE A 77 12.06 -6.16 -5.96
N ASP A 78 11.58 -4.94 -5.71
CA ASP A 78 12.28 -3.72 -6.12
C ASP A 78 12.51 -2.77 -4.94
N LEU A 79 11.45 -2.32 -4.28
CA LEU A 79 11.53 -1.23 -3.32
C LEU A 79 12.28 -1.59 -2.04
N TYR A 80 11.84 -2.63 -1.34
CA TYR A 80 12.37 -2.97 -0.02
C TYR A 80 13.85 -3.35 -0.07
N PRO A 81 14.32 -4.19 -1.02
CA PRO A 81 15.75 -4.49 -1.16
C PRO A 81 16.61 -3.23 -1.33
N LYS A 82 16.20 -2.30 -2.21
CA LYS A 82 16.91 -1.03 -2.43
C LYS A 82 17.00 -0.19 -1.15
N ILE A 83 15.90 -0.07 -0.40
CA ILE A 83 15.90 0.69 0.86
C ILE A 83 16.84 0.05 1.88
N ILE A 84 16.81 -1.28 2.01
CA ILE A 84 17.66 -2.01 2.95
C ILE A 84 19.13 -1.79 2.62
N GLU A 85 19.51 -2.00 1.36
CA GLU A 85 20.89 -1.83 0.89
C GLU A 85 21.42 -0.42 1.18
N LEU A 86 20.63 0.62 0.86
CA LEU A 86 21.01 2.01 1.12
C LEU A 86 21.18 2.31 2.62
N ILE A 87 20.32 1.75 3.46
CA ILE A 87 20.41 1.91 4.92
C ILE A 87 21.63 1.18 5.48
N GLU A 88 21.91 -0.05 5.03
CA GLU A 88 23.04 -0.86 5.47
C GLU A 88 24.38 -0.22 5.09
N ASN A 89 24.50 0.26 3.86
CA ASN A 89 25.72 0.91 3.35
C ASN A 89 26.08 2.18 4.13
N ALA A 90 25.09 2.91 4.63
CA ALA A 90 25.32 4.18 5.30
C ALA A 90 25.62 4.07 6.80
N SER A 91 25.07 3.04 7.47
CA SER A 91 25.08 2.98 8.93
C SER A 91 26.08 1.97 9.50
N GLY A 92 26.65 1.08 8.68
CA GLY A 92 27.65 0.08 9.08
C GLY A 92 27.17 -0.93 10.14
N ARG A 93 25.94 -0.76 10.63
CA ARG A 93 25.21 -1.64 11.53
C ARG A 93 23.89 -1.95 10.84
N SER A 94 23.67 -3.22 10.53
CA SER A 94 22.36 -3.77 10.15
C SER A 94 21.27 -3.10 11.00
N LEU A 95 20.49 -2.20 10.38
CA LEU A 95 19.64 -1.32 11.16
C LEU A 95 18.40 -2.11 11.58
N SER A 96 18.22 -2.24 12.90
CA SER A 96 17.10 -2.92 13.55
C SER A 96 15.70 -2.53 13.08
N ILE A 97 15.54 -1.45 12.30
CA ILE A 97 14.24 -1.02 11.78
C ILE A 97 13.78 -1.93 10.63
N ALA A 98 14.65 -2.28 9.68
CA ALA A 98 14.30 -3.17 8.58
C ALA A 98 13.90 -4.55 9.12
N HIS A 99 14.72 -5.12 10.00
CA HIS A 99 14.42 -6.39 10.70
C HIS A 99 13.13 -6.37 11.52
N ARG A 100 12.67 -5.20 12.00
CA ARG A 100 11.40 -5.07 12.74
C ARG A 100 10.21 -4.80 11.84
N VAL A 101 10.43 -4.29 10.63
CA VAL A 101 9.37 -3.85 9.72
C VAL A 101 9.06 -4.91 8.67
N LEU A 102 10.07 -5.56 8.07
CA LEU A 102 9.87 -6.58 7.04
C LEU A 102 8.98 -7.74 7.48
N PRO A 103 9.15 -8.34 8.69
CA PRO A 103 8.24 -9.40 9.12
C PRO A 103 6.79 -8.96 9.28
N ARG A 104 6.55 -7.66 9.51
CA ARG A 104 5.19 -7.11 9.55
C ARG A 104 4.62 -6.91 8.15
N ILE A 105 5.47 -6.50 7.20
CA ILE A 105 5.09 -6.41 5.79
C ILE A 105 4.76 -7.79 5.25
N GLU A 106 5.59 -8.80 5.50
CA GLU A 106 5.34 -10.19 5.10
C GLU A 106 3.98 -10.71 5.60
N LYS A 107 3.65 -10.45 6.87
CA LYS A 107 2.32 -10.81 7.42
C LYS A 107 1.17 -10.13 6.67
N THR A 108 1.32 -8.86 6.32
CA THR A 108 0.30 -8.17 5.52
C THR A 108 0.23 -8.73 4.10
N THR A 109 1.37 -9.09 3.50
CA THR A 109 1.44 -9.71 2.18
C THR A 109 0.72 -11.04 2.15
N GLU A 110 0.96 -11.92 3.12
CA GLU A 110 0.28 -13.22 3.18
C GLU A 110 -1.24 -13.04 3.23
N PHE A 111 -1.74 -12.13 4.06
CA PHE A 111 -3.17 -11.85 4.14
C PHE A 111 -3.74 -11.31 2.83
N LEU A 112 -3.06 -10.32 2.22
CA LEU A 112 -3.52 -9.67 1.00
C LEU A 112 -3.46 -10.61 -0.21
N MET A 113 -2.45 -11.48 -0.29
CA MET A 113 -2.38 -12.53 -1.32
C MET A 113 -3.53 -13.52 -1.20
N ARG A 114 -3.85 -14.00 0.02
CA ARG A 114 -5.01 -14.89 0.23
C ARG A 114 -6.33 -14.24 -0.16
N PHE A 115 -6.46 -12.93 0.07
CA PHE A 115 -7.62 -12.18 -0.42
C PHE A 115 -7.64 -12.17 -1.95
N SER A 116 -6.54 -11.80 -2.60
CA SER A 116 -6.46 -11.81 -4.07
C SER A 116 -6.77 -13.18 -4.65
N ASP A 117 -6.22 -14.27 -4.10
CA ASP A 117 -6.48 -15.64 -4.57
C ASP A 117 -7.97 -16.01 -4.49
N LEU A 118 -8.69 -15.51 -3.47
CA LEU A 118 -10.11 -15.79 -3.29
C LEU A 118 -10.99 -15.05 -4.31
N TYR A 119 -10.56 -13.86 -4.74
CA TYR A 119 -11.36 -12.91 -5.50
C TYR A 119 -10.86 -12.62 -6.92
N ALA A 120 -9.67 -13.08 -7.31
CA ALA A 120 -9.11 -12.87 -8.65
C ALA A 120 -9.81 -13.75 -9.69
N GLU A 121 -10.17 -14.98 -9.33
CA GLU A 121 -10.78 -15.97 -10.21
C GLU A 121 -12.04 -16.59 -9.60
N ASP A 122 -12.90 -17.16 -10.45
CA ASP A 122 -14.13 -17.85 -10.08
C ASP A 122 -15.06 -17.00 -9.17
N LEU A 123 -15.22 -15.72 -9.50
CA LEU A 123 -16.16 -14.84 -8.82
C LEU A 123 -17.60 -15.31 -9.07
N ASN A 124 -18.37 -15.36 -7.99
CA ASN A 124 -19.79 -15.70 -8.02
C ASN A 124 -20.55 -14.90 -6.97
N GLU A 125 -21.88 -14.92 -7.05
CA GLU A 125 -22.75 -14.15 -6.16
C GLU A 125 -22.47 -14.43 -4.66
N LYS A 126 -22.15 -15.68 -4.31
CA LYS A 126 -21.85 -16.05 -2.92
C LYS A 126 -20.57 -15.40 -2.40
N LYS A 127 -19.50 -15.35 -3.20
CA LYS A 127 -18.26 -14.63 -2.85
C LYS A 127 -18.51 -13.11 -2.76
N MET A 128 -19.33 -12.58 -3.67
CA MET A 128 -19.66 -11.14 -3.69
C MET A 128 -20.46 -10.69 -2.47
N GLN A 129 -21.27 -11.57 -1.89
CA GLN A 129 -21.95 -11.31 -0.61
C GLN A 129 -20.98 -11.13 0.57
N SER A 130 -19.82 -11.82 0.56
CA SER A 130 -18.78 -11.64 1.60
C SER A 130 -17.79 -10.52 1.30
N LEU A 131 -17.73 -10.05 0.05
CA LEU A 131 -16.73 -9.09 -0.42
C LEU A 131 -16.64 -7.84 0.47
N LYS A 132 -17.76 -7.23 0.83
CA LYS A 132 -17.77 -6.00 1.65
C LYS A 132 -17.06 -6.21 3.00
N ARG A 133 -17.37 -7.30 3.68
CA ARG A 133 -16.76 -7.65 4.97
C ARG A 133 -15.26 -7.94 4.81
N ASP A 134 -14.88 -8.60 3.74
CA ASP A 134 -13.49 -8.96 3.51
C ASP A 134 -12.66 -7.72 3.10
N LEU A 135 -13.25 -6.79 2.32
CA LEU A 135 -12.68 -5.48 2.00
C LEU A 135 -12.47 -4.60 3.25
N GLU A 136 -13.30 -4.70 4.27
CA GLU A 136 -13.05 -4.01 5.55
C GLU A 136 -11.77 -4.54 6.24
N GLN A 137 -11.50 -5.83 6.13
CA GLN A 137 -10.27 -6.42 6.67
C GLN A 137 -9.05 -6.05 5.81
N VAL A 138 -9.21 -6.07 4.48
CA VAL A 138 -8.19 -5.57 3.54
C VAL A 138 -7.80 -4.14 3.86
N GLY A 139 -8.76 -3.25 4.11
CA GLY A 139 -8.48 -1.86 4.46
C GLY A 139 -7.61 -1.71 5.72
N LYS A 140 -7.92 -2.47 6.78
CA LYS A 140 -7.10 -2.49 8.01
C LYS A 140 -5.70 -3.04 7.75
N CYS A 141 -5.59 -4.07 6.91
CA CYS A 141 -4.32 -4.67 6.53
C CYS A 141 -3.46 -3.70 5.71
N LEU A 142 -4.04 -3.03 4.72
CA LEU A 142 -3.39 -1.99 3.92
C LEU A 142 -2.92 -0.83 4.79
N GLU A 143 -3.71 -0.41 5.77
CA GLU A 143 -3.31 0.68 6.68
C GLU A 143 -2.07 0.30 7.48
N GLN A 144 -2.03 -0.93 8.01
CA GLN A 144 -0.86 -1.45 8.70
C GLN A 144 0.34 -1.57 7.77
N ARG A 145 0.13 -2.03 6.54
CA ARG A 145 1.19 -2.15 5.53
C ARG A 145 1.78 -0.77 5.21
N PHE A 146 0.96 0.22 4.88
CA PHE A 146 1.43 1.55 4.51
C PHE A 146 2.17 2.23 5.67
N LYS A 147 1.71 2.07 6.91
CA LYS A 147 2.43 2.56 8.10
C LYS A 147 3.82 1.93 8.25
N ASN A 148 3.98 0.68 7.88
CA ASN A 148 5.27 0.00 7.91
C ASN A 148 6.18 0.48 6.77
N GLU A 149 5.65 0.65 5.57
CA GLU A 149 6.38 1.22 4.43
C GLU A 149 6.83 2.66 4.68
N ASP A 150 5.98 3.49 5.30
CA ASP A 150 6.34 4.85 5.68
C ASP A 150 7.52 4.87 6.65
N ARG A 151 7.61 3.89 7.57
CA ARG A 151 8.77 3.75 8.46
C ARG A 151 10.06 3.42 7.70
N LEU A 152 9.97 2.63 6.63
CA LEU A 152 11.12 2.36 5.75
C LEU A 152 11.57 3.64 5.05
N ILE A 153 10.63 4.41 4.49
CA ILE A 153 10.91 5.68 3.81
C ILE A 153 11.52 6.72 4.77
N ILE A 154 10.99 6.81 6.00
CA ILE A 154 11.56 7.68 7.05
C ILE A 154 12.97 7.22 7.41
N GLY A 155 13.20 5.92 7.58
CA GLY A 155 14.52 5.36 7.86
C GLY A 155 15.55 5.75 6.80
N LEU A 156 15.19 5.62 5.53
CA LEU A 156 16.03 6.02 4.40
C LEU A 156 16.36 7.52 4.44
N ARG A 157 15.39 8.37 4.74
CA ARG A 157 15.61 9.82 4.83
C ARG A 157 16.55 10.23 5.95
N LEU A 158 16.41 9.60 7.13
CA LEU A 158 17.30 9.84 8.25
C LEU A 158 18.74 9.47 7.88
N VAL A 159 18.91 8.31 7.25
CA VAL A 159 20.19 7.87 6.71
C VAL A 159 20.76 8.89 5.71
N HIS A 160 19.97 9.32 4.73
CA HIS A 160 20.42 10.29 3.74
C HIS A 160 20.80 11.63 4.38
N SER A 161 20.02 12.12 5.35
CA SER A 161 20.33 13.35 6.08
C SER A 161 21.63 13.26 6.87
N ILE A 162 21.94 12.09 7.45
CA ILE A 162 23.21 11.84 8.16
C ILE A 162 24.37 11.85 7.17
N MET A 163 24.23 11.16 6.02
CA MET A 163 25.28 11.10 5.00
C MET A 163 25.58 12.45 4.37
N LYS A 164 24.56 13.31 4.16
CA LYS A 164 24.73 14.66 3.59
C LYS A 164 25.37 15.65 4.57
N SER A 165 25.33 15.37 5.86
CA SER A 165 25.91 16.24 6.91
C SER A 165 27.36 15.88 7.26
N ASN A 166 27.88 14.77 6.73
CA ASN A 166 29.30 14.37 6.81
C ASN A 166 30.03 14.78 5.53
#